data_AF-A0A3D0X9I3-F1
#
_entry.id   AF-A0A3D0X9I3-F1
#
_cell.length_a   1.000
_cell.length_b   1.000
_cell.length_c   1.000
_cell.angle_alpha   90.00
_cell.angle_beta   90.00
_cell.angle_gamma   90.00
#
_symmetry.space_group_name_H-M   'P 1'
#
loop_
_entity.id
_entity.type
_entity.pdbx_description
1 polymer ?
#
loop_
_entity_poly.entity_id
_entity_poly.type
_entity_poly.pdbx_seq_one_letter_code
_entity_poly.pdbx_strand_id
1 'polypeptide(L)' 'YPPYYNGIECKEIMDVLLKYNVKKCYYGHIHGRNNFKYAFEGEYKGVNFRLISCDKVGFMPVLVR' A
#
# COMPACT_ATOMS: atom_id res chain seq x y z
N TYR A 1 -0.39 -10.05 2.31
CA TYR A 1 0.79 -9.41 2.92
C TYR A 1 1.05 -8.07 2.25
N PRO A 2 1.15 -6.98 3.02
CA PRO A 2 1.40 -5.63 2.48
C PRO A 2 2.90 -5.43 2.15
N PRO A 3 3.23 -4.52 1.21
CA PRO A 3 4.62 -4.20 0.85
C PRO A 3 5.39 -3.53 2.00
N TYR A 4 4.68 -2.73 2.80
CA TYR A 4 5.22 -2.05 3.98
C TYR A 4 4.12 -1.95 5.04
N TYR A 5 4.43 -2.31 6.28
CA TYR A 5 3.48 -2.30 7.39
C TYR A 5 4.17 -2.05 8.72
N ASN A 6 3.65 -1.10 9.48
CA ASN A 6 4.14 -0.77 10.82
C ASN A 6 5.67 -0.62 10.93
N GLY A 7 6.29 0.05 9.95
CA GLY A 7 7.73 0.27 9.91
C GLY A 7 8.56 -0.88 9.31
N ILE A 8 7.92 -1.99 8.94
CA ILE A 8 8.58 -3.20 8.42
C ILE A 8 8.24 -3.34 6.93
N GLU A 9 9.27 -3.49 6.10
CA GLU A 9 9.11 -3.79 4.67
C GLU A 9 9.14 -5.29 4.40
N CYS A 10 8.33 -5.74 3.43
CA CYS A 10 8.45 -7.06 2.85
C CYS A 10 9.43 -6.98 1.67
N LYS A 11 10.67 -7.43 1.88
CA LYS A 11 11.74 -7.31 0.87
C LYS A 11 11.36 -7.93 -0.46
N GLU A 12 10.72 -9.09 -0.47
CA GLU A 12 10.35 -9.81 -1.68
C GLU A 12 9.40 -9.00 -2.57
N ILE A 13 8.40 -8.34 -1.96
CA ILE A 13 7.49 -7.47 -2.70
C ILE A 13 8.21 -6.20 -3.14
N MET A 14 8.99 -5.59 -2.25
CA MET A 14 9.70 -4.34 -2.55
C MET A 14 10.74 -4.51 -3.66
N ASP A 15 11.50 -5.61 -3.67
CA ASP A 15 12.50 -5.90 -4.68
C ASP A 15 11.85 -6.01 -6.08
N VAL A 16 10.64 -6.59 -6.17
CA VAL A 16 9.88 -6.62 -7.42
C VAL A 16 9.46 -5.21 -7.83
N LEU A 17 8.89 -4.42 -6.93
CA LEU A 17 8.44 -3.05 -7.23
C LEU A 17 9.61 -2.19 -7.73
N LEU A 18 10.77 -2.29 -7.08
CA LEU A 18 11.97 -1.53 -7.44
C LEU A 18 12.59 -2.03 -8.73
N LYS A 19 12.70 -3.37 -8.93
CA LYS A 19 13.25 -3.97 -10.15
C LYS A 19 12.51 -3.52 -11.41
N TYR A 20 11.18 -3.40 -11.33
CA TYR A 20 10.34 -2.96 -12.45
C TYR A 20 10.06 -1.46 -12.44
N ASN A 21 10.74 -0.69 -11.58
CA ASN A 21 10.62 0.76 -11.49
C ASN A 21 9.16 1.23 -11.32
N VAL A 22 8.37 0.46 -10.56
CA VAL A 22 6.96 0.77 -10.28
C VAL A 22 6.87 2.07 -9.49
N LYS A 23 6.05 3.01 -9.95
CA LYS A 23 5.90 4.33 -9.30
C LYS A 23 4.71 4.44 -8.36
N LYS A 24 3.70 3.58 -8.56
CA LYS A 24 2.46 3.59 -7.78
C LYS A 24 2.09 2.16 -7.40
N CYS A 25 1.88 1.92 -6.12
CA CYS A 25 1.45 0.63 -5.58
C CYS A 25 0.14 0.82 -4.79
N TYR A 26 -0.95 0.34 -5.37
CA TYR A 26 -2.25 0.29 -4.71
C TYR A 26 -2.40 -1.10 -4.11
N TYR A 27 -2.56 -1.19 -2.79
CA TYR A 27 -2.61 -2.47 -2.09
C TYR A 27 -3.79 -2.52 -1.12
N GLY A 28 -4.26 -3.73 -0.82
CA GLY A 28 -5.37 -3.98 0.12
C GLY A 28 -4.89 -4.73 1.36
N HIS A 29 -5.62 -5.79 1.73
CA HIS A 29 -5.31 -6.74 2.81
C HIS A 29 -5.47 -6.22 4.24
N ILE A 30 -5.27 -4.92 4.49
CA ILE A 30 -5.44 -4.33 5.83
C ILE A 30 -6.89 -3.85 5.99
N HIS A 31 -7.60 -4.38 6.99
CA HIS A 31 -9.01 -4.07 7.28
C HIS A 31 -9.21 -3.61 8.73
N GLY A 32 -10.27 -2.84 8.96
CA GLY A 32 -10.66 -2.28 10.24
C GLY A 32 -9.97 -0.95 10.57
N ARG A 33 -10.76 0.04 11.00
CA ARG A 33 -10.29 1.40 11.31
C ARG A 33 -9.08 1.43 12.25
N ASN A 34 -9.04 0.53 13.24
CA ASN A 34 -7.95 0.45 14.20
C ASN A 34 -6.61 0.03 13.58
N ASN A 35 -6.65 -0.70 12.46
CA ASN A 35 -5.47 -1.21 11.77
C ASN A 35 -4.95 -0.27 10.68
N PHE A 36 -5.80 0.65 10.18
CA PHE A 36 -5.40 1.59 9.12
C PHE A 36 -4.23 2.49 9.50
N LYS A 37 -4.04 2.77 10.79
CA LYS A 37 -2.89 3.56 11.29
C LYS A 37 -1.54 2.85 11.12
N TYR A 38 -1.55 1.54 10.93
CA TYR A 38 -0.34 0.74 10.70
C TYR A 38 -0.08 0.49 9.20
N ALA A 39 -1.07 0.77 8.36
CA ALA A 39 -0.91 0.74 6.91
C ALA A 39 -0.02 1.91 6.47
N PHE A 40 0.90 1.63 5.55
CA PHE A 40 1.72 2.68 4.98
C PHE A 40 1.01 3.36 3.81
N GLU A 41 0.86 4.68 3.90
CA GLU A 41 0.38 5.52 2.80
C GLU A 41 1.41 6.65 2.60
N GLY A 42 1.83 6.87 1.35
CA GLY A 42 2.88 7.85 1.02
C GLY A 42 3.99 7.29 0.15
N GLU A 43 5.05 8.07 -0.04
CA GLU A 43 6.20 7.67 -0.85
C GLU A 43 7.24 6.91 -0.01
N TYR A 44 7.71 5.79 -0.53
CA TYR A 44 8.85 5.06 0.03
C TYR A 44 9.69 4.47 -1.09
N LYS A 45 11.00 4.75 -1.06
CA LYS A 45 11.98 4.34 -2.10
C LYS A 45 11.51 4.68 -3.53
N GLY A 46 10.84 5.83 -3.70
CA GLY A 46 10.34 6.30 -5.00
C GLY A 46 9.07 5.60 -5.50
N VAL A 47 8.39 4.82 -4.65
CA VAL A 47 7.10 4.20 -4.92
C VAL A 47 6.03 4.85 -4.04
N ASN A 48 4.95 5.33 -4.63
CA ASN A 48 3.81 5.89 -3.90
C ASN A 48 2.81 4.79 -3.54
N PHE A 49 2.60 4.56 -2.25
CA PHE A 49 1.73 3.53 -1.70
C PHE A 49 0.39 4.12 -1.28
N ARG A 50 -0.69 3.40 -1.59
CA ARG A 50 -2.05 3.73 -1.15
C ARG A 50 -2.83 2.49 -0.72
N LEU A 51 -3.42 2.55 0.47
CA LEU A 51 -4.31 1.50 0.95
C LEU A 51 -5.68 1.66 0.30
N ILE A 52 -6.13 0.64 -0.42
CA ILE A 52 -7.41 0.62 -1.16
C ILE A 52 -8.36 -0.50 -0.71
N SER A 53 -8.21 -1.01 0.51
CA SER A 53 -9.19 -1.92 1.10
C SER A 53 -10.60 -1.31 1.08
N CYS A 54 -11.63 -2.12 0.81
CA CYS A 54 -13.00 -1.62 0.57
C CYS A 54 -13.53 -0.77 1.73
N ASP A 55 -13.34 -1.22 2.96
CA ASP A 55 -13.75 -0.51 4.19
C ASP A 55 -12.93 0.76 4.45
N LYS A 56 -11.70 0.86 3.93
CA LYS A 56 -10.89 2.09 3.97
C LYS A 56 -11.40 3.13 2.97
N VAL A 57 -11.81 2.70 1.78
CA VAL A 57 -12.27 3.59 0.69
C VAL A 57 -13.79 3.82 0.71
N GLY A 58 -14.49 3.34 1.74
CA GLY A 58 -15.94 3.51 1.86
C GLY A 58 -16.73 2.76 0.80
N PHE A 59 -16.22 1.60 0.36
CA PHE A 59 -16.78 0.78 -0.72
C PHE A 59 -16.97 1.54 -2.04
N MET A 60 -16.22 2.62 -2.23
CA MET A 60 -16.24 3.43 -3.44
C MET A 60 -14.95 3.20 -4.25
N PRO A 61 -15.05 2.93 -5.57
CA PRO A 61 -13.87 2.77 -6.42
C PRO A 61 -12.96 4.01 -6.37
N VAL A 62 -11.65 3.77 -6.30
CA VAL A 62 -10.64 4.83 -6.36
C VAL A 62 -10.29 5.07 -7.82
N LEU A 63 -10.59 6.28 -8.32
CA LEU A 63 -10.12 6.70 -9.64
C LEU A 63 -8.60 6.84 -9.64
N VAL A 64 -7.94 6.13 -10.54
CA VAL A 64 -6.48 6.20 -10.79
C VAL A 64 -6.23 6.97 -12.08
N ARG A 65 -5.20 7.81 -12.08
CA ARG A 65 -4.71 8.59 -13.24
C ARG A 65 -3.26 8.26 -13.52
#